data_AF-A0ABD7HKG4-F1
#
_entry.id   AF-A0ABD7HKG4-F1
#
_cell.length_a   1.000
_cell.length_b   1.000
_cell.length_c   1.000
_cell.angle_alpha   90.00
_cell.angle_beta   90.00
_cell.angle_gamma   90.00
#
_symmetry.space_group_name_H-M   'P 1'
#
loop_
_entity.id
_entity.type
_entity.pdbx_description
1 polymer ?
#
loop_
_entity_poly.entity_id
_entity_poly.type
_entity_poly.pdbx_seq_one_letter_code
_entity_poly.pdbx_strand_id
1 'polypeptide(L)'
;MHDFLVDRIKPLTAMLLSQATGEDSLAKLLRVSVRNWLIDRARKTGTGHIRRTIEKVLTETPDFERVDHNEVGASRWRIAGSKTQPWAGSIDDLTAAAWSVRDVRIPKWSSTRRRAPLASRESLIAIIRSILVRAAGSVEIGHLVAVFADRFAAALDPLVASIDDDGDPIDVETAALDPEENLIADELALDVAAAAAEIAGRLTDTERDILPVLHDSEAVRLRLGKGRTQCAAFTARLKAKIRELAGTSGDAEAIVREVATLCGGVPDAG
;
A
#
# COMPACT_ATOMS: atom_id res chain seq x y z
N MET A 1 -10.74 4.90 -7.48
CA MET A 1 -11.16 4.97 -8.91
C MET A 1 -12.41 5.83 -9.15
N HIS A 2 -13.38 5.84 -8.23
CA HIS A 2 -14.59 6.66 -8.32
C HIS A 2 -14.32 8.18 -8.44
N ASP A 3 -13.42 8.73 -7.62
CA ASP A 3 -13.00 10.15 -7.66
C ASP A 3 -12.48 10.61 -9.04
N PHE A 4 -11.69 9.79 -9.73
CA PHE A 4 -11.19 10.11 -11.08
C PHE A 4 -12.34 10.26 -12.09
N LEU A 5 -13.33 9.38 -11.97
CA LEU A 5 -14.48 9.34 -12.85
C LEU A 5 -15.39 10.54 -12.59
N VAL A 6 -15.59 10.91 -11.32
CA VAL A 6 -16.40 12.07 -10.91
C VAL A 6 -15.74 13.40 -11.33
N ASP A 7 -14.43 13.56 -11.12
CA ASP A 7 -13.72 14.82 -11.38
C ASP A 7 -13.45 15.10 -12.86
N ARG A 8 -13.25 14.05 -13.69
CA ARG A 8 -12.63 14.22 -15.02
C ARG A 8 -13.29 13.48 -16.17
N ILE A 9 -14.27 12.58 -15.99
CA ILE A 9 -14.88 11.86 -17.13
C ILE A 9 -15.29 12.81 -18.24
N LYS A 10 -16.11 13.83 -17.95
CA LYS A 10 -16.68 14.67 -19.02
C LYS A 10 -15.61 15.41 -19.86
N PRO A 11 -14.64 16.14 -19.27
CA PRO A 11 -13.61 16.81 -20.04
C PRO A 11 -12.57 15.84 -20.64
N LEU A 12 -12.27 14.72 -19.98
CA LEU A 12 -11.27 13.76 -20.44
C LEU A 12 -11.77 12.93 -21.61
N THR A 13 -13.02 12.45 -21.57
CA THR A 13 -13.60 11.65 -22.66
C THR A 13 -13.73 12.47 -23.94
N ALA A 14 -14.08 13.76 -23.86
CA ALA A 14 -14.12 14.66 -25.02
C ALA A 14 -12.73 14.88 -25.66
N MET A 15 -11.70 15.09 -24.83
CA MET A 15 -10.32 15.26 -25.31
C MET A 15 -9.75 13.96 -25.91
N LEU A 16 -9.99 12.83 -25.25
CA LEU A 16 -9.50 11.51 -25.67
C LEU A 16 -10.17 11.03 -26.96
N LEU A 17 -11.48 11.26 -27.13
CA LEU A 17 -12.20 10.96 -28.38
C LEU A 17 -11.73 11.84 -29.55
N SER A 18 -11.24 13.05 -29.28
CA SER A 18 -10.71 13.93 -30.33
C SER A 18 -9.30 13.55 -30.82
N GLN A 19 -8.55 12.75 -30.04
CA GLN A 19 -7.16 12.38 -30.32
C GLN A 19 -6.96 10.89 -30.63
N ALA A 20 -7.90 10.04 -30.25
CA ALA A 20 -7.82 8.61 -30.50
C ALA A 20 -8.15 8.29 -31.97
N THR A 21 -7.22 7.63 -32.65
CA THR A 21 -7.40 7.11 -34.02
C THR A 21 -8.11 5.75 -34.08
N GLY A 22 -8.47 5.18 -32.91
CA GLY A 22 -9.14 3.88 -32.76
C GLY A 22 -9.23 3.46 -31.28
N GLU A 23 -9.96 2.38 -31.00
CA GLU A 23 -10.21 1.87 -29.62
C GLU A 23 -8.92 1.55 -28.85
N ASP A 24 -7.91 0.95 -29.50
CA ASP A 24 -6.62 0.66 -28.85
C ASP A 24 -5.84 1.92 -28.46
N SER A 25 -5.94 2.96 -29.30
CA SER A 25 -5.33 4.27 -29.02
C SER A 25 -6.04 4.98 -27.86
N LEU A 26 -7.37 4.87 -27.80
CA LEU A 26 -8.19 5.37 -26.71
C LEU A 26 -7.86 4.68 -25.38
N ALA A 27 -7.75 3.35 -25.36
CA ALA A 27 -7.39 2.59 -24.18
C ALA A 27 -5.98 2.95 -23.66
N LYS A 28 -5.02 3.16 -24.58
CA LYS A 28 -3.66 3.58 -24.22
C LYS A 28 -3.62 4.98 -23.62
N LEU A 29 -4.32 5.95 -24.23
CA LEU A 29 -4.38 7.32 -23.74
C LEU A 29 -5.14 7.42 -22.42
N LEU A 30 -6.17 6.59 -22.21
CA LEU A 30 -6.89 6.48 -20.94
C LEU A 30 -5.96 5.94 -19.83
N ARG A 31 -5.21 4.86 -20.08
CA ARG A 31 -4.23 4.34 -19.11
C ARG A 31 -3.17 5.36 -18.74
N VAL A 32 -2.65 6.12 -19.71
CA VAL A 32 -1.67 7.19 -19.45
C VAL A 32 -2.30 8.31 -18.60
N SER A 33 -3.55 8.69 -18.89
CA SER A 33 -4.26 9.73 -18.15
C SER A 33 -4.58 9.33 -16.71
N VAL A 34 -5.05 8.10 -16.50
CA VAL A 34 -5.28 7.51 -15.17
C VAL A 34 -3.96 7.43 -14.39
N ARG A 35 -2.89 6.94 -15.02
CA ARG A 35 -1.55 6.88 -14.41
C ARG A 35 -1.07 8.26 -13.98
N ASN A 36 -1.15 9.26 -14.85
CA ASN A 36 -0.72 10.62 -14.53
C ASN A 36 -1.57 11.24 -13.41
N TRP A 37 -2.88 10.97 -13.40
CA TRP A 37 -3.77 11.41 -12.32
C TRP A 37 -3.42 10.74 -10.98
N LEU A 38 -3.15 9.44 -10.97
CA LEU A 38 -2.70 8.71 -9.78
C LEU A 38 -1.35 9.24 -9.28
N ILE A 39 -0.41 9.53 -10.18
CA ILE A 39 0.87 10.18 -9.83
C ILE A 39 0.63 11.55 -9.19
N ASP A 40 -0.28 12.35 -9.74
CA ASP A 40 -0.59 13.68 -9.20
C ASP A 40 -1.37 13.61 -7.87
N ARG A 41 -2.20 12.59 -7.67
CA ARG A 41 -2.87 12.29 -6.39
C ARG A 41 -1.85 11.84 -5.34
N ALA A 42 -0.97 10.89 -5.68
CA ALA A 42 0.12 10.45 -4.81
C ALA A 42 1.06 11.60 -4.44
N ARG A 43 1.32 12.55 -5.35
CA ARG A 43 2.09 13.77 -5.06
C ARG A 43 1.43 14.68 -4.03
N LYS A 44 0.09 14.63 -3.89
CA LYS A 44 -0.67 15.43 -2.92
C LYS A 44 -0.66 14.82 -1.52
N THR A 45 -0.36 13.54 -1.34
CA THR A 45 -0.32 12.87 -0.01
C THR A 45 0.91 13.27 0.81
N GLY A 46 0.82 13.16 2.14
CA GLY A 46 1.93 13.33 3.09
C GLY A 46 3.22 12.66 2.62
N THR A 47 3.12 11.38 2.28
CA THR A 47 4.20 10.54 1.76
C THR A 47 4.79 11.07 0.45
N GLY A 48 3.97 11.56 -0.48
CA GLY A 48 4.44 12.15 -1.73
C GLY A 48 5.22 13.47 -1.54
N HIS A 49 4.94 14.22 -0.48
CA HIS A 49 5.77 15.37 -0.10
C HIS A 49 7.07 14.95 0.55
N ILE A 50 7.05 13.92 1.41
CA ILE A 50 8.24 13.34 2.02
C ILE A 50 9.20 12.87 0.92
N ARG A 51 8.73 12.05 -0.02
CA ARG A 51 9.52 11.57 -1.16
C ARG A 51 10.15 12.71 -1.95
N ARG A 52 9.37 13.69 -2.41
CA ARG A 52 9.88 14.83 -3.18
C ARG A 52 10.90 15.65 -2.40
N THR A 53 10.69 15.82 -1.10
CA THR A 53 11.61 16.58 -0.25
C THR A 53 12.94 15.84 -0.10
N ILE A 54 12.91 14.52 0.12
CA ILE A 54 14.11 13.68 0.21
C ILE A 54 14.85 13.63 -1.12
N GLU A 55 14.15 13.35 -2.23
CA GLU A 55 14.74 13.33 -3.58
C GLU A 55 15.41 14.66 -3.91
N LYS A 56 14.76 15.79 -3.59
CA LYS A 56 15.35 17.12 -3.78
C LYS A 56 16.64 17.28 -2.97
N VAL A 57 16.66 16.90 -1.69
CA VAL A 57 17.85 17.00 -0.84
C VAL A 57 18.98 16.10 -1.36
N LEU A 58 18.65 14.87 -1.78
CA LEU A 58 19.58 13.91 -2.34
C LEU A 58 20.21 14.43 -3.65
N THR A 59 19.41 14.96 -4.57
CA THR A 59 19.90 15.51 -5.85
C THR A 59 20.72 16.79 -5.68
N GLU A 60 20.35 17.68 -4.75
CA GLU A 60 21.01 18.97 -4.56
C GLU A 60 22.22 18.92 -3.61
N THR A 61 22.56 17.77 -3.03
CA THR A 61 23.65 17.64 -2.05
C THR A 61 24.77 16.77 -2.63
N PRO A 62 25.99 17.34 -2.87
CA PRO A 62 27.10 16.62 -3.51
C PRO A 62 27.58 15.36 -2.77
N ASP A 63 27.29 15.24 -1.47
CA ASP A 63 27.69 14.10 -0.65
C ASP A 63 26.90 12.82 -0.95
N PHE A 64 25.83 12.93 -1.73
CA PHE A 64 24.98 11.81 -2.11
C PHE A 64 24.99 11.64 -3.61
N GLU A 65 25.05 10.39 -4.05
CA GLU A 65 24.94 10.06 -5.46
C GLU A 65 23.97 8.92 -5.69
N ARG A 66 23.35 8.97 -6.86
CA ARG A 66 22.50 7.89 -7.35
C ARG A 66 23.39 6.91 -8.11
N VAL A 67 23.27 5.63 -7.76
CA VAL A 67 24.01 4.56 -8.42
C VAL A 67 23.59 4.49 -9.88
N ASP A 68 24.59 4.43 -10.77
CA ASP A 68 24.38 4.41 -12.20
C ASP A 68 23.62 3.16 -12.66
N HIS A 69 22.90 3.31 -13.77
CA HIS A 69 22.10 2.24 -14.38
C HIS A 69 22.87 0.96 -14.73
N ASN A 70 24.20 1.05 -14.87
CA ASN A 70 25.07 -0.07 -15.21
C ASN A 70 25.76 -0.70 -13.99
N GLU A 71 25.50 -0.20 -12.79
CA GLU A 71 26.09 -0.70 -11.55
C GLU A 71 25.08 -1.52 -10.73
N VAL A 72 25.60 -2.47 -9.93
CA VAL A 72 24.77 -3.25 -9.01
C VAL A 72 24.15 -2.29 -7.98
N GLY A 73 22.83 -2.25 -7.90
CA GLY A 73 22.11 -1.26 -7.11
C GLY A 73 21.65 -0.03 -7.88
N ALA A 74 21.56 -0.12 -9.21
CA ALA A 74 21.02 0.90 -10.09
C ALA A 74 19.82 1.67 -9.49
N SER A 75 19.86 3.00 -9.60
CA SER A 75 18.82 3.92 -9.10
C SER A 75 18.65 4.01 -7.58
N ARG A 76 19.46 3.29 -6.78
CA ARG A 76 19.56 3.49 -5.33
C ARG A 76 20.49 4.65 -5.00
N TRP A 77 20.38 5.16 -3.79
CA TRP A 77 21.17 6.29 -3.27
C TRP A 77 22.25 5.81 -2.32
N ARG A 78 23.41 6.43 -2.39
CA ARG A 78 24.55 6.14 -1.52
C ARG A 78 25.32 7.41 -1.16
N ILE A 79 26.27 7.28 -0.25
CA ILE A 79 27.28 8.32 -0.03
C ILE A 79 28.19 8.35 -1.26
N ALA A 80 28.53 9.54 -1.74
CA ALA A 80 29.41 9.71 -2.89
C ALA A 80 30.73 8.94 -2.70
N GLY A 81 31.06 8.07 -3.66
CA GLY A 81 32.26 7.24 -3.60
C GLY A 81 32.22 6.04 -2.64
N SER A 82 31.06 5.73 -2.03
CA SER A 82 30.90 4.52 -1.21
C SER A 82 30.61 3.27 -2.05
N LYS A 83 30.56 2.10 -1.41
CA LYS A 83 30.22 0.83 -2.07
C LYS A 83 28.86 0.91 -2.80
N THR A 84 28.79 0.27 -3.96
CA THR A 84 27.55 0.15 -4.78
C THR A 84 26.56 -0.85 -4.20
N GLN A 85 27.05 -1.84 -3.44
CA GLN A 85 26.27 -3.03 -3.08
C GLN A 85 24.93 -2.64 -2.41
N PRO A 86 23.80 -3.18 -2.91
CA PRO A 86 22.50 -2.97 -2.31
C PRO A 86 22.50 -3.34 -0.83
N TRP A 87 21.95 -2.46 -0.02
CA TRP A 87 21.68 -2.76 1.36
C TRP A 87 20.57 -3.83 1.46
N ALA A 88 20.79 -4.83 2.32
CA ALA A 88 19.88 -5.98 2.54
C ALA A 88 19.61 -6.23 4.03
N GLY A 89 19.67 -5.18 4.85
CA GLY A 89 19.44 -5.25 6.30
C GLY A 89 17.98 -5.04 6.71
N SER A 90 17.73 -4.84 8.01
CA SER A 90 16.40 -4.53 8.54
C SER A 90 16.09 -3.03 8.51
N ILE A 91 14.88 -2.65 8.09
CA ILE A 91 14.46 -1.24 8.09
C ILE A 91 14.52 -0.62 9.48
N ASP A 92 14.34 -1.41 10.54
CA ASP A 92 14.44 -0.96 11.93
C ASP A 92 15.83 -0.39 12.26
N ASP A 93 16.90 -0.93 11.65
CA ASP A 93 18.26 -0.41 11.82
C ASP A 93 18.41 0.99 11.19
N LEU A 94 17.75 1.23 10.06
CA LEU A 94 17.74 2.52 9.38
C LEU A 94 16.90 3.52 10.18
N THR A 95 15.76 3.08 10.71
CA THR A 95 14.91 3.85 11.61
C THR A 95 15.67 4.27 12.86
N ALA A 96 16.35 3.34 13.53
CA ALA A 96 17.18 3.63 14.70
C ALA A 96 18.31 4.63 14.36
N ALA A 97 18.98 4.48 13.21
CA ALA A 97 19.98 5.43 12.75
C ALA A 97 19.41 6.82 12.53
N ALA A 98 18.24 6.93 11.89
CA ALA A 98 17.55 8.20 11.77
C ALA A 98 17.34 8.81 13.16
N TRP A 99 16.63 8.12 14.06
CA TRP A 99 16.32 8.60 15.41
C TRP A 99 17.53 8.99 16.27
N SER A 100 18.73 8.50 15.95
CA SER A 100 19.99 8.89 16.61
C SER A 100 20.36 10.37 16.42
N VAL A 101 19.89 11.01 15.33
CA VAL A 101 20.14 12.44 15.06
C VAL A 101 19.20 13.29 15.92
N ARG A 102 19.71 13.90 17.01
CA ARG A 102 18.86 14.61 17.99
C ARG A 102 18.58 16.08 17.62
N ASP A 103 19.53 16.77 16.99
CA ASP A 103 19.45 18.21 16.70
C ASP A 103 18.67 18.54 15.41
N VAL A 104 17.44 18.04 15.32
CA VAL A 104 16.55 18.29 14.17
C VAL A 104 15.82 19.61 14.37
N ARG A 105 16.08 20.57 13.48
CA ARG A 105 15.44 21.89 13.47
C ARG A 105 14.23 21.87 12.56
N ILE A 106 13.05 22.24 13.07
CA ILE A 106 11.84 22.43 12.28
C ILE A 106 11.67 23.93 12.02
N PRO A 107 11.74 24.40 10.76
CA PRO A 107 11.58 25.81 10.44
C PRO A 107 10.20 26.33 10.85
N LYS A 108 10.13 27.60 11.25
CA LYS A 108 8.85 28.25 11.58
C LYS A 108 7.95 28.24 10.35
N TRP A 109 6.79 27.61 10.49
CA TRP A 109 5.79 27.56 9.43
C TRP A 109 5.07 28.91 9.35
N SER A 110 5.19 29.59 8.21
CA SER A 110 4.70 30.96 8.02
C SER A 110 3.47 31.09 7.12
N SER A 111 2.94 29.97 6.59
CA SER A 111 1.86 30.00 5.59
C SER A 111 0.92 28.82 5.74
N THR A 112 -0.36 29.09 5.97
CA THR A 112 -1.43 28.07 6.01
C THR A 112 -1.78 27.51 4.62
N ARG A 113 -1.28 28.13 3.54
CA ARG A 113 -1.52 27.68 2.14
C ARG A 113 -0.47 26.70 1.63
N ARG A 114 0.70 26.61 2.29
CA ARG A 114 1.81 25.72 1.91
C ARG A 114 1.92 24.62 2.95
N ARG A 115 2.30 23.41 2.51
CA ARG A 115 2.54 22.31 3.45
C ARG A 115 3.63 22.69 4.46
N ALA A 116 3.48 22.24 5.70
CA ALA A 116 4.46 22.44 6.74
C ALA A 116 5.81 21.83 6.34
N PRO A 117 6.94 22.51 6.60
CA PRO A 117 8.26 21.95 6.34
C PRO A 117 8.53 20.77 7.28
N LEU A 118 9.12 19.69 6.76
CA LEU A 118 9.50 18.51 7.56
C LEU A 118 10.58 18.86 8.59
N ALA A 119 11.70 19.38 8.09
CA ALA A 119 12.82 19.86 8.88
C ALA A 119 13.66 20.82 8.03
N SER A 120 14.65 21.47 8.65
CA SER A 120 15.62 22.28 7.95
C SER A 120 16.45 21.43 6.99
N ARG A 121 16.95 22.02 5.90
CA ARG A 121 17.78 21.30 4.92
C ARG A 121 18.98 20.62 5.58
N GLU A 122 19.64 21.31 6.51
CA GLU A 122 20.77 20.77 7.29
C GLU A 122 20.36 19.54 8.10
N SER A 123 19.21 19.58 8.76
CA SER A 123 18.69 18.45 9.52
C SER A 123 18.32 17.28 8.61
N LEU A 124 17.71 17.52 7.45
CA LEU A 124 17.40 16.47 6.48
C LEU A 124 18.68 15.79 5.98
N ILE A 125 19.72 16.56 5.64
CA ILE A 125 21.03 16.03 5.24
C ILE A 125 21.66 15.19 6.36
N ALA A 126 21.63 15.67 7.60
CA ALA A 126 22.19 14.95 8.74
C ALA A 126 21.51 13.59 8.96
N ILE A 127 20.19 13.53 8.81
CA ILE A 127 19.40 12.30 8.92
C ILE A 127 19.74 11.35 7.77
N ILE A 128 19.67 11.81 6.51
CA ILE A 128 19.98 10.99 5.33
C ILE A 128 21.39 10.43 5.44
N ARG A 129 22.37 11.26 5.83
CA ARG A 129 23.74 10.82 6.02
C ARG A 129 23.84 9.75 7.10
N SER A 130 23.18 9.92 8.25
CA SER A 130 23.18 8.91 9.31
C SER A 130 22.63 7.56 8.82
N ILE A 131 21.52 7.58 8.07
CA ILE A 131 20.91 6.38 7.47
C ILE A 131 21.89 5.71 6.49
N LEU A 132 22.45 6.47 5.55
CA LEU A 132 23.34 5.90 4.52
C LEU A 132 24.68 5.41 5.11
N VAL A 133 25.20 6.06 6.16
CA VAL A 133 26.36 5.55 6.91
C VAL A 133 26.03 4.22 7.57
N ARG A 134 24.85 4.09 8.20
CA ARG A 134 24.41 2.85 8.83
C ARG A 134 24.22 1.73 7.81
N ALA A 135 23.65 2.04 6.64
CA ALA A 135 23.40 1.07 5.58
C ALA A 135 24.70 0.51 4.98
N ALA A 136 25.78 1.29 4.97
CA ALA A 136 27.09 0.91 4.40
C ALA A 136 27.02 0.35 2.96
N GLY A 137 26.03 0.82 2.19
CA GLY A 137 25.70 0.37 0.84
C GLY A 137 24.70 1.32 0.18
N SER A 138 24.12 0.89 -0.93
CA SER A 138 23.09 1.67 -1.63
C SER A 138 21.70 1.37 -1.10
N VAL A 139 20.92 2.41 -0.84
CA VAL A 139 19.57 2.34 -0.25
C VAL A 139 18.55 2.87 -1.23
N GLU A 140 17.42 2.19 -1.32
CA GLU A 140 16.33 2.62 -2.18
C GLU A 140 15.57 3.83 -1.61
N ILE A 141 15.02 4.67 -2.50
CA ILE A 141 14.21 5.82 -2.09
C ILE A 141 12.97 5.40 -1.28
N GLY A 142 12.37 4.23 -1.56
CA GLY A 142 11.24 3.70 -0.80
C GLY A 142 11.56 3.52 0.69
N HIS A 143 12.69 2.88 0.99
CA HIS A 143 13.17 2.70 2.37
C HIS A 143 13.45 4.04 3.07
N LEU A 144 14.06 5.01 2.38
CA LEU A 144 14.25 6.35 2.95
C LEU A 144 12.91 7.03 3.25
N VAL A 145 11.93 6.92 2.35
CA VAL A 145 10.60 7.49 2.55
C VAL A 145 9.89 6.85 3.74
N ALA A 146 9.97 5.53 3.90
CA ALA A 146 9.38 4.81 5.01
C ALA A 146 9.97 5.25 6.36
N VAL A 147 11.30 5.35 6.46
CA VAL A 147 12.00 5.83 7.68
C VAL A 147 11.61 7.27 8.01
N PHE A 148 11.48 8.14 7.01
CA PHE A 148 11.04 9.51 7.23
C PHE A 148 9.55 9.62 7.56
N ALA A 149 8.71 8.73 7.02
CA ALA A 149 7.29 8.67 7.35
C ALA A 149 7.07 8.24 8.81
N ASP A 150 7.83 7.25 9.30
CA ASP A 150 7.84 6.87 10.72
C ASP A 150 8.27 8.07 11.59
N ARG A 151 9.41 8.66 11.27
CA ARG A 151 9.99 9.73 12.09
C ARG A 151 9.15 11.01 12.11
N PHE A 152 8.56 11.37 10.98
CA PHE A 152 7.76 12.58 10.80
C PHE A 152 6.29 12.23 10.60
N ALA A 153 5.77 11.25 11.35
CA ALA A 153 4.37 10.83 11.27
C ALA A 153 3.39 12.02 11.41
N ALA A 154 3.74 13.03 12.21
CA ALA A 154 2.96 14.26 12.37
C ALA A 154 2.87 15.14 11.09
N ALA A 155 3.71 14.91 10.09
CA ALA A 155 3.68 15.59 8.80
C ALA A 155 2.90 14.81 7.73
N LEU A 156 2.43 13.60 8.05
CA LEU A 156 1.47 12.88 7.23
C LEU A 156 0.09 13.55 7.39
N ASP A 157 -0.69 13.55 6.30
CA ASP A 157 -2.05 14.07 6.40
C ASP A 157 -2.84 13.18 7.36
N PRO A 158 -3.55 13.74 8.36
CA PRO A 158 -4.46 12.94 9.16
C PRO A 158 -5.48 12.30 8.21
N LEU A 159 -5.69 11.00 8.35
CA LEU A 159 -6.84 10.32 7.77
C LEU A 159 -8.08 10.95 8.43
N VAL A 160 -8.64 11.98 7.80
CA VAL A 160 -9.95 12.50 8.18
C VAL A 160 -10.96 11.47 7.68
N ALA A 161 -11.23 10.47 8.50
CA ALA A 161 -12.41 9.64 8.33
C ALA A 161 -13.62 10.55 8.56
N SER A 162 -14.35 10.86 7.49
CA SER A 162 -15.69 11.39 7.62
C SER A 162 -16.54 10.29 8.25
N ILE A 163 -17.00 10.52 9.48
CA ILE A 163 -17.84 9.54 10.22
C ILE A 163 -19.28 9.51 9.67
N ASP A 164 -19.65 10.42 8.77
CA ASP A 164 -21.02 10.62 8.32
C ASP A 164 -21.39 9.93 6.98
N ASP A 165 -20.74 8.83 6.59
CA ASP A 165 -21.14 8.06 5.41
C ASP A 165 -21.48 6.61 5.79
N ASP A 166 -22.64 6.45 6.44
CA ASP A 166 -23.33 5.17 6.61
C ASP A 166 -23.77 4.66 5.23
N GLY A 167 -22.87 3.99 4.50
CA GLY A 167 -23.27 3.42 3.20
C GLY A 167 -22.24 2.58 2.46
N ASP A 168 -20.95 2.84 2.58
CA ASP A 168 -19.94 2.12 1.79
C ASP A 168 -18.76 1.64 2.66
N PRO A 169 -18.36 0.36 2.59
CA PRO A 169 -17.14 -0.11 3.23
C PRO A 169 -15.95 0.67 2.65
N ILE A 170 -15.20 1.31 3.55
CA ILE A 170 -14.02 2.10 3.22
C ILE A 170 -12.96 1.17 2.64
N ASP A 171 -12.77 1.25 1.33
CA ASP A 171 -11.67 0.58 0.63
C ASP A 171 -10.38 1.34 0.96
N VAL A 172 -9.53 0.73 1.79
CA VAL A 172 -8.22 1.29 2.17
C VAL A 172 -7.35 1.30 0.92
N GLU A 173 -7.17 2.48 0.29
CA GLU A 173 -6.31 2.63 -0.90
C GLU A 173 -4.88 2.15 -0.58
N THR A 174 -4.58 0.91 -1.00
CA THR A 174 -3.26 0.29 -0.96
C THR A 174 -2.28 1.14 -1.75
N ALA A 175 -1.16 1.49 -1.12
CA ALA A 175 -0.08 2.22 -1.77
C ALA A 175 0.34 1.48 -3.04
N ALA A 176 0.29 2.17 -4.19
CA ALA A 176 0.68 1.56 -5.46
C ALA A 176 2.14 1.09 -5.38
N LEU A 177 2.30 -0.22 -5.39
CA LEU A 177 3.57 -0.94 -5.37
C LEU A 177 4.39 -0.56 -6.63
N ASP A 178 5.72 -0.65 -6.56
CA ASP A 178 6.56 -0.51 -7.75
C ASP A 178 6.30 -1.65 -8.77
N PRO A 179 6.78 -1.61 -10.03
CA PRO A 179 6.50 -2.67 -11.01
C PRO A 179 6.99 -4.08 -10.63
N GLU A 180 8.04 -4.19 -9.81
CA GLU A 180 8.61 -5.45 -9.32
C GLU A 180 7.83 -5.95 -8.10
N GLU A 181 7.48 -5.06 -7.18
CA GLU A 181 6.58 -5.31 -6.06
C GLU A 181 5.15 -5.63 -6.52
N ASN A 182 4.66 -5.04 -7.62
CA ASN A 182 3.39 -5.42 -8.24
C ASN A 182 3.47 -6.84 -8.80
N LEU A 183 4.60 -7.24 -9.39
CA LEU A 183 4.76 -8.60 -9.90
C LEU A 183 4.77 -9.62 -8.75
N ILE A 184 5.46 -9.30 -7.65
CA ILE A 184 5.47 -10.13 -6.42
C ILE A 184 4.08 -10.16 -5.78
N ALA A 185 3.36 -9.04 -5.73
CA ALA A 185 2.01 -9.00 -5.19
C ALA A 185 1.00 -9.70 -6.10
N ASP A 186 1.16 -9.65 -7.42
CA ASP A 186 0.35 -10.40 -8.38
C ASP A 186 0.60 -11.91 -8.26
N GLU A 187 1.86 -12.32 -8.09
CA GLU A 187 2.23 -13.73 -7.85
C GLU A 187 1.68 -14.23 -6.50
N LEU A 188 1.81 -13.43 -5.43
CA LEU A 188 1.23 -13.74 -4.13
C LEU A 188 -0.30 -13.79 -4.18
N ALA A 189 -0.94 -12.86 -4.90
CA ALA A 189 -2.39 -12.84 -5.07
C ALA A 189 -2.88 -14.05 -5.87
N LEU A 190 -2.12 -14.50 -6.88
CA LEU A 190 -2.40 -15.73 -7.62
C LEU A 190 -2.29 -16.96 -6.72
N ASP A 191 -1.27 -17.05 -5.86
CA ASP A 191 -1.09 -18.14 -4.91
C ASP A 191 -2.21 -18.18 -3.86
N VAL A 192 -2.60 -17.01 -3.33
CA VAL A 192 -3.73 -16.86 -2.41
C VAL A 192 -5.04 -17.28 -3.09
N ALA A 193 -5.29 -16.84 -4.33
CA ALA A 193 -6.49 -17.19 -5.08
C ALA A 193 -6.55 -18.69 -5.42
N ALA A 194 -5.41 -19.29 -5.78
CA ALA A 194 -5.31 -20.72 -6.06
C ALA A 194 -5.58 -21.57 -4.81
N ALA A 195 -4.97 -21.21 -3.68
CA ALA A 195 -5.21 -21.87 -2.39
C ALA A 195 -6.67 -21.70 -1.94
N ALA A 196 -7.24 -20.51 -2.09
CA ALA A 196 -8.62 -20.25 -1.74
C ALA A 196 -9.61 -21.04 -2.60
N ALA A 197 -9.37 -21.15 -3.91
CA ALA A 197 -10.19 -21.96 -4.81
C ALA A 197 -10.14 -23.45 -4.46
N GLU A 198 -8.97 -23.96 -4.06
CA GLU A 198 -8.82 -25.35 -3.60
C GLU A 198 -9.61 -25.60 -2.31
N ILE A 199 -9.53 -24.69 -1.33
CA ILE A 199 -10.27 -24.79 -0.07
C ILE A 199 -11.78 -24.71 -0.33
N ALA A 200 -12.23 -23.78 -1.17
CA ALA A 200 -13.64 -23.66 -1.55
C ALA A 200 -14.16 -24.93 -2.24
N GLY A 201 -13.34 -25.58 -3.06
CA GLY A 201 -13.65 -26.87 -3.68
C GLY A 201 -13.79 -28.04 -2.70
N ARG A 202 -13.22 -27.93 -1.50
CA ARG A 202 -13.32 -28.92 -0.40
C ARG A 202 -14.47 -28.65 0.57
N LEU A 203 -15.17 -27.52 0.41
CA LEU A 203 -16.36 -27.18 1.19
C LEU A 203 -17.61 -27.80 0.56
N THR A 204 -18.51 -28.27 1.41
CA THR A 204 -19.84 -28.74 0.99
C THR A 204 -20.72 -27.58 0.54
N ASP A 205 -21.77 -27.85 -0.24
CA ASP A 205 -22.70 -26.81 -0.72
C ASP A 205 -23.32 -26.03 0.43
N THR A 206 -23.67 -26.70 1.52
CA THR A 206 -24.19 -26.05 2.74
C THR A 206 -23.13 -25.20 3.45
N GLU A 207 -21.86 -25.60 3.45
CA GLU A 207 -20.79 -24.80 4.05
C GLU A 207 -20.54 -23.53 3.20
N ARG A 208 -20.52 -23.66 1.87
CA ARG A 208 -20.38 -22.52 0.94
C ARG A 208 -21.55 -21.54 1.04
N ASP A 209 -22.77 -22.04 1.16
CA ASP A 209 -23.97 -21.19 1.29
C ASP A 209 -24.02 -20.40 2.60
N ILE A 210 -23.38 -20.90 3.66
CA ILE A 210 -23.37 -20.29 4.99
C ILE A 210 -22.20 -19.31 5.18
N LEU A 211 -21.09 -19.45 4.45
CA LEU A 211 -19.93 -18.55 4.56
C LEU A 211 -20.28 -17.05 4.44
N PRO A 212 -21.12 -16.62 3.48
CA PRO A 212 -21.43 -15.20 3.29
C PRO A 212 -22.14 -14.54 4.46
N VAL A 213 -22.86 -15.34 5.25
CA VAL A 213 -23.69 -14.87 6.38
C VAL A 213 -23.10 -15.29 7.72
N LEU A 214 -21.85 -15.73 7.75
CA LEU A 214 -21.23 -16.36 8.92
C LEU A 214 -21.10 -15.42 10.14
N HIS A 215 -21.13 -14.11 9.93
CA HIS A 215 -21.18 -13.08 10.98
C HIS A 215 -22.59 -12.87 11.55
N ASP A 216 -23.65 -13.19 10.79
CA ASP A 216 -25.04 -13.02 11.19
C ASP A 216 -25.66 -14.33 11.69
N SER A 217 -25.67 -14.48 13.01
CA SER A 217 -26.24 -15.66 13.68
C SER A 217 -27.73 -15.89 13.40
N GLU A 218 -28.50 -14.86 13.02
CA GLU A 218 -29.91 -14.98 12.68
C GLU A 218 -30.09 -15.49 11.24
N ALA A 219 -29.34 -14.93 10.29
CA ALA A 219 -29.30 -15.41 8.91
C ALA A 219 -28.81 -16.86 8.81
N VAL A 220 -27.78 -17.24 9.58
CA VAL A 220 -27.29 -18.63 9.66
C VAL A 220 -28.38 -19.58 10.16
N ARG A 221 -29.18 -19.15 11.15
CA ARG A 221 -30.29 -19.96 11.67
C ARG A 221 -31.41 -20.11 10.66
N LEU A 222 -31.73 -19.04 9.94
CA LEU A 222 -32.74 -19.06 8.88
C LEU A 222 -32.34 -20.02 7.75
N ARG A 223 -31.06 -20.01 7.33
CA ARG A 223 -30.55 -20.89 6.27
C ARG A 223 -30.39 -22.34 6.68
N LEU A 224 -29.92 -22.61 7.91
CA LEU A 224 -29.75 -23.99 8.40
C LEU A 224 -31.05 -24.61 8.93
N GLY A 225 -32.06 -23.81 9.28
CA GLY A 225 -33.30 -24.29 9.89
C GLY A 225 -33.10 -24.95 11.26
N LYS A 226 -32.01 -24.64 11.97
CA LYS A 226 -31.57 -25.31 13.20
C LYS A 226 -31.66 -24.42 14.45
N GLY A 227 -31.65 -25.08 15.61
CA GLY A 227 -31.61 -24.41 16.91
C GLY A 227 -30.30 -23.65 17.13
N ARG A 228 -30.36 -22.58 17.95
CA ARG A 228 -29.23 -21.66 18.22
C ARG A 228 -27.93 -22.37 18.59
N THR A 229 -27.98 -23.38 19.44
CA THR A 229 -26.80 -24.17 19.86
C THR A 229 -26.20 -24.98 18.71
N GLN A 230 -27.02 -25.54 17.83
CA GLN A 230 -26.55 -26.31 16.67
C GLN A 230 -25.93 -25.41 15.61
N CYS A 231 -26.50 -24.22 15.38
CA CYS A 231 -25.91 -23.22 14.50
C CYS A 231 -24.58 -22.71 15.03
N ALA A 232 -24.46 -22.40 16.32
CA ALA A 232 -23.21 -21.99 16.93
C ALA A 232 -22.10 -23.06 16.81
N ALA A 233 -22.44 -24.33 17.06
CA ALA A 233 -21.50 -25.44 16.91
C ALA A 233 -21.08 -25.64 15.43
N PHE A 234 -22.02 -25.50 14.49
CA PHE A 234 -21.75 -25.57 13.06
C PHE A 234 -20.81 -24.44 12.62
N THR A 235 -21.11 -23.19 12.97
CA THR A 235 -20.28 -22.01 12.67
C THR A 235 -18.88 -22.13 13.26
N ALA A 236 -18.75 -22.59 14.51
CA ALA A 236 -17.44 -22.80 15.14
C ALA A 236 -16.62 -23.87 14.41
N ARG A 237 -17.26 -24.99 14.04
CA ARG A 237 -16.60 -26.08 13.29
C ARG A 237 -16.18 -25.64 11.90
N LEU A 238 -17.01 -24.84 11.22
CA LEU A 238 -16.72 -24.31 9.90
C LEU A 238 -15.53 -23.32 9.94
N LYS A 239 -15.50 -22.41 10.91
CA LYS A 239 -14.35 -21.51 11.14
C LYS A 239 -13.06 -22.27 11.45
N ALA A 240 -13.15 -23.34 12.25
CA ALA A 240 -12.00 -24.19 12.56
C ALA A 240 -11.48 -24.93 11.32
N LYS A 241 -12.38 -25.52 10.52
CA LYS A 241 -12.05 -26.23 9.28
C LYS A 241 -11.37 -25.32 8.25
N ILE A 242 -11.89 -24.11 8.05
CA ILE A 242 -11.31 -23.14 7.11
C ILE A 242 -9.92 -22.70 7.57
N ARG A 243 -9.74 -22.44 8.88
CA ARG A 243 -8.43 -22.06 9.45
C ARG A 243 -7.42 -23.20 9.38
N GLU A 244 -7.85 -24.44 9.61
CA GLU A 244 -6.99 -25.63 9.47
C GLU A 244 -6.53 -25.82 8.03
N LEU A 245 -7.43 -25.63 7.06
CA LEU A 245 -7.12 -25.76 5.64
C LEU A 245 -6.26 -24.61 5.10
N ALA A 246 -6.38 -23.40 5.65
CA ALA A 246 -5.55 -22.24 5.29
C ALA A 246 -4.13 -22.31 5.89
N GLY A 247 -3.92 -23.16 6.90
CA GLY A 247 -2.61 -23.35 7.54
C GLY A 247 -2.19 -22.19 8.46
N THR A 248 -0.89 -22.11 8.76
CA THR A 248 -0.29 -21.09 9.67
C THR A 248 0.75 -20.22 8.96
N SER A 249 0.75 -20.16 7.63
CA SER A 249 1.62 -19.27 6.86
C SER A 249 1.20 -17.81 7.05
N GLY A 250 2.09 -16.87 6.69
CA GLY A 250 1.81 -15.42 6.75
C GLY A 250 0.57 -15.00 5.94
N ASP A 251 0.18 -15.82 4.96
CA ASP A 251 -0.92 -15.54 4.03
C ASP A 251 -2.25 -16.19 4.45
N ALA A 252 -2.28 -16.90 5.58
CA ALA A 252 -3.46 -17.66 6.02
C ALA A 252 -4.71 -16.77 6.14
N GLU A 253 -4.59 -15.54 6.63
CA GLU A 253 -5.71 -14.61 6.75
C GLU A 253 -6.21 -14.11 5.39
N ALA A 254 -5.30 -13.88 4.43
CA ALA A 254 -5.65 -13.50 3.07
C ALA A 254 -6.39 -14.64 2.35
N ILE A 255 -5.93 -15.88 2.53
CA ILE A 255 -6.58 -17.09 2.01
C ILE A 255 -7.99 -17.24 2.59
N VAL A 256 -8.17 -17.09 3.90
CA VAL A 256 -9.49 -17.18 4.55
C VAL A 256 -10.46 -16.13 4.01
N ARG A 257 -9.98 -14.90 3.81
CA ARG A 257 -10.79 -13.81 3.23
C ARG A 257 -11.19 -14.13 1.79
N GLU A 258 -10.27 -14.61 0.97
CA GLU A 258 -10.53 -14.94 -0.43
C GLU A 258 -11.49 -16.15 -0.57
N VAL A 259 -11.42 -17.15 0.32
CA VAL A 259 -12.40 -18.24 0.40
C VAL A 259 -13.80 -17.71 0.67
N ALA A 260 -13.94 -16.69 1.52
CA ALA A 260 -15.22 -16.05 1.78
C ALA A 260 -15.74 -15.30 0.55
N THR A 261 -14.88 -14.56 -0.15
CA THR A 261 -15.22 -13.89 -1.42
C THR A 261 -15.72 -14.87 -2.47
N LEU A 262 -15.02 -16.00 -2.68
CA LEU A 262 -15.39 -17.03 -3.65
C LEU A 262 -16.71 -17.73 -3.33
N CYS A 263 -17.10 -17.81 -2.05
CA CYS A 263 -18.37 -18.38 -1.63
C CYS A 263 -19.52 -17.36 -1.62
N GLY A 264 -19.29 -16.12 -2.06
CA GLY A 264 -20.29 -15.05 -2.14
C GLY A 264 -20.37 -14.16 -0.90
N GLY A 265 -19.39 -14.25 0.00
CA GLY A 265 -19.24 -13.33 1.14
C GLY A 265 -18.70 -11.99 0.68
N VAL A 266 -19.28 -10.91 1.19
CA VAL A 266 -18.63 -9.60 1.14
C VAL A 266 -17.46 -9.66 2.12
N PRO A 267 -16.25 -9.20 1.76
CA PRO A 267 -15.12 -9.24 2.68
C PRO A 267 -15.45 -8.43 3.94
N ASP A 268 -15.62 -9.11 5.07
CA ASP A 268 -15.79 -8.47 6.37
C ASP A 268 -14.53 -7.62 6.64
N ALA A 269 -14.71 -6.31 6.71
CA ALA A 269 -13.72 -5.36 7.19
C ALA A 269 -13.48 -5.61 8.68
N GLY A 270 -12.41 -6.34 8.99
CA GLY A 270 -11.89 -6.60 10.33
C GLY A 270 -10.38 -6.47 10.32
#